data_AF-A0A820SHH4-F1
#
_entry.id   AF-A0A820SHH4-F1
#
_cell.length_a   1.000
_cell.length_b   1.000
_cell.length_c   1.000
_cell.angle_alpha   90.00
_cell.angle_beta   90.00
_cell.angle_gamma   90.00
#
_symmetry.space_group_name_H-M   'P 1'
#
loop_
_entity.id
_entity.type
_entity.pdbx_description
1 polymer ?
#
loop_
_entity_poly.entity_id
_entity_poly.type
_entity_poly.pdbx_seq_one_letter_code
_entity_poly.pdbx_strand_id
1 'polypeptide(L)'
;MGGPGGSGWTLLESVARIIPESFGLTLIFPDHRGTGLSTVLGCDDSDSQTITTDCITYLTSKWGIDGLSQFSITAAVHDLSVQIQSYQIDHPGRITIYGMSYGALWLNRFLQICPTLIQSAVMDGVVNPYLVFLSRYDLWASAIALQFLTYCQTDPDCSRYFPVD
;
A
#
# COMPACT_ATOMS: atom_id res chain seq x y z
N MET A 1 -0.80 -1.83 4.16
CA MET A 1 -1.61 -1.39 2.99
C MET A 1 -0.72 -0.74 1.95
N GLY A 2 -1.22 -0.57 0.72
CA GLY A 2 -0.51 0.07 -0.37
C GLY A 2 -1.18 1.38 -0.80
N GLY A 3 -0.39 2.30 -1.33
CA GLY A 3 -0.90 3.37 -2.17
C GLY A 3 0.15 3.80 -3.20
N PRO A 4 1.21 4.53 -2.81
CA PRO A 4 1.40 5.10 -1.46
C PRO A 4 0.25 6.07 -1.09
N GLY A 5 -0.03 6.20 0.21
CA GLY A 5 -1.13 7.03 0.74
C GLY A 5 -2.33 6.27 1.33
N GLY A 6 -2.43 4.96 1.08
CA GLY A 6 -3.54 4.15 1.59
C GLY A 6 -3.47 3.90 3.10
N SER A 7 -4.56 4.19 3.80
CA SER A 7 -4.74 3.88 5.23
C SER A 7 -4.84 2.37 5.47
N GLY A 8 -4.32 1.88 6.60
CA GLY A 8 -4.54 0.51 7.06
C GLY A 8 -6.02 0.21 7.31
N TRP A 9 -6.78 1.20 7.76
CA TRP A 9 -8.21 1.08 8.07
C TRP A 9 -9.03 0.60 6.88
N THR A 10 -8.71 1.06 5.66
CA THR A 10 -9.45 0.64 4.47
C THR A 10 -9.31 -0.85 4.16
N LEU A 11 -8.23 -1.50 4.63
CA LEU A 11 -8.04 -2.95 4.47
C LEU A 11 -8.88 -3.74 5.46
N LEU A 12 -9.07 -3.21 6.67
CA LEU A 12 -9.82 -3.88 7.73
C LEU A 12 -11.22 -4.26 7.23
N GLU A 13 -11.89 -3.34 6.53
CA GLU A 13 -13.24 -3.58 6.00
C GLU A 13 -13.30 -4.71 4.97
N SER A 14 -12.24 -4.93 4.21
CA SER A 14 -12.20 -5.97 3.17
C SER A 14 -11.71 -7.30 3.72
N VAL A 15 -10.65 -7.28 4.52
CA VAL A 15 -9.97 -8.48 5.03
C VAL A 15 -10.77 -9.16 6.13
N ALA A 16 -11.47 -8.41 6.98
CA ALA A 16 -12.31 -9.00 8.03
C ALA A 16 -13.45 -9.87 7.47
N ARG A 17 -13.83 -9.71 6.20
CA ARG A 17 -14.88 -10.53 5.55
C ARG A 17 -14.36 -11.86 5.02
N ILE A 18 -13.05 -11.99 4.80
CA ILE A 18 -12.44 -13.15 4.14
C ILE A 18 -11.58 -14.01 5.08
N ILE A 19 -11.17 -13.49 6.24
CA ILE A 19 -10.43 -14.25 7.25
C ILE A 19 -11.41 -14.75 8.31
N PRO A 20 -11.67 -16.08 8.38
CA PRO A 20 -12.56 -16.63 9.39
C PRO A 20 -11.99 -16.46 10.80
N GLU A 21 -12.85 -16.14 11.76
CA GLU A 21 -12.49 -16.05 13.18
C GLU A 21 -11.86 -17.35 13.70
N SER A 22 -12.25 -18.50 13.15
CA SER A 22 -11.72 -19.82 13.50
C SER A 22 -10.21 -19.97 13.28
N PHE A 23 -9.56 -19.05 12.56
CA PHE A 23 -8.10 -19.03 12.43
C PHE A 23 -7.37 -18.49 13.66
N GLY A 24 -8.09 -17.86 14.60
CA GLY A 24 -7.51 -17.36 15.86
C GLY A 24 -6.42 -16.30 15.64
N LEU A 25 -6.53 -15.50 14.58
CA LEU A 25 -5.57 -14.47 14.23
C LEU A 25 -5.97 -13.11 14.82
N THR A 26 -5.03 -12.43 15.47
CA THR A 26 -5.17 -10.99 15.72
C THR A 26 -4.72 -10.23 14.47
N LEU A 27 -5.65 -9.51 13.85
CA LEU A 27 -5.37 -8.70 12.67
C LEU A 27 -5.08 -7.25 13.08
N ILE A 28 -3.94 -6.72 12.66
CA ILE A 28 -3.50 -5.35 12.98
C ILE A 28 -3.24 -4.60 11.68
N PHE A 29 -3.84 -3.43 11.54
CA PHE A 29 -3.76 -2.61 10.33
C PHE A 29 -3.29 -1.19 10.67
N PRO A 30 -1.97 -0.97 10.80
CA PRO A 30 -1.46 0.35 11.16
C PRO A 30 -1.53 1.32 9.99
N ASP A 31 -1.79 2.58 10.28
CA ASP A 31 -1.52 3.70 9.39
C ASP A 31 -0.04 4.06 9.49
N HIS A 32 0.69 4.04 8.37
CA HIS A 32 2.08 4.48 8.38
C HIS A 32 2.15 6.02 8.37
N ARG A 33 3.27 6.59 8.81
CA ARG A 33 3.50 8.04 8.76
C ARG A 33 3.13 8.61 7.39
N GLY A 34 2.39 9.72 7.35
CA GLY A 34 1.89 10.29 6.10
C GLY A 34 0.49 9.85 5.69
N THR A 35 -0.16 8.92 6.40
CA THR A 35 -1.45 8.31 5.98
C THR A 35 -2.49 8.19 7.09
N GLY A 36 -3.77 8.12 6.69
CA GLY A 36 -4.89 7.78 7.58
C GLY A 36 -4.99 8.66 8.82
N LEU A 37 -5.09 8.01 9.98
CA LEU A 37 -5.13 8.65 11.30
C LEU A 37 -3.74 8.96 11.87
N SER A 38 -2.66 8.54 11.19
CA SER A 38 -1.34 9.15 11.42
C SER A 38 -1.31 10.56 10.83
N THR A 39 -0.24 11.32 11.11
CA THR A 39 -0.03 12.62 10.47
C THR A 39 -0.03 12.49 8.96
N VAL A 40 -1.11 12.95 8.29
CA VAL A 40 -1.25 12.90 6.84
C VAL A 40 -0.27 13.86 6.17
N LEU A 41 0.46 13.37 5.17
CA LEU A 41 1.27 14.21 4.29
C LEU A 41 0.39 14.66 3.13
N GLY A 42 -0.13 15.88 3.23
CA GLY A 42 -1.01 16.46 2.22
C GLY A 42 -0.76 17.95 2.02
N CYS A 43 -1.15 18.42 0.85
CA CYS A 43 -1.21 19.83 0.49
C CYS A 43 -2.29 20.57 1.31
N ASP A 44 -2.35 21.90 1.20
CA ASP A 44 -3.39 22.72 1.84
C ASP A 44 -4.76 22.58 1.15
N ASP A 45 -4.79 22.14 -0.10
CA ASP A 45 -5.97 21.67 -0.80
C ASP A 45 -6.17 20.16 -0.55
N SER A 46 -6.79 19.82 0.59
CA SER A 46 -6.91 18.44 1.09
C SER A 46 -7.49 17.39 0.12
N ASP A 47 -8.13 17.81 -0.98
CA ASP A 47 -8.72 16.92 -1.99
C ASP A 47 -7.90 16.81 -3.30
N SER A 48 -6.84 17.60 -3.47
CA SER A 48 -6.03 17.58 -4.67
C SER A 48 -4.92 16.53 -4.59
N GLN A 49 -4.90 15.64 -5.59
CA GLN A 49 -3.76 14.74 -5.81
C GLN A 49 -2.66 15.40 -6.67
N THR A 50 -2.81 16.67 -7.01
CA THR A 50 -1.88 17.38 -7.89
C THR A 50 -0.81 18.06 -7.08
N ILE A 51 0.45 17.68 -7.29
CA ILE A 51 1.59 18.39 -6.70
C ILE A 51 1.78 19.70 -7.48
N THR A 52 1.35 20.81 -6.88
CA THR A 52 1.55 22.17 -7.39
C THR A 52 2.74 22.84 -6.71
N THR A 53 3.22 23.97 -7.26
CA THR A 53 4.22 24.82 -6.61
C THR A 53 3.74 25.32 -5.24
N ASP A 54 2.44 25.59 -5.12
CA ASP A 54 1.82 26.03 -3.86
C ASP A 54 1.85 24.90 -2.84
N CYS A 55 1.54 23.66 -3.25
CA CYS A 55 1.68 22.50 -2.37
C CYS A 55 3.13 22.31 -1.90
N ILE A 56 4.12 22.42 -2.80
CA ILE A 56 5.53 22.30 -2.42
C ILE A 56 5.92 23.39 -1.41
N THR A 57 5.46 24.62 -1.64
CA THR A 57 5.70 25.76 -0.73
C THR A 57 5.06 25.52 0.62
N TYR A 58 3.81 25.08 0.64
CA TYR A 58 3.07 24.73 1.86
C TYR A 58 3.77 23.64 2.65
N LEU A 59 4.10 22.52 2.00
CA LEU A 59 4.78 21.38 2.63
C LEU A 59 6.15 21.76 3.18
N THR A 60 6.93 22.54 2.42
CA THR A 60 8.25 23.03 2.85
C THR A 60 8.12 24.00 4.03
N SER A 61 7.13 24.88 4.02
CA SER A 61 6.86 25.81 5.13
C SER A 61 6.43 25.06 6.40
N LYS A 62 5.58 24.05 6.27
CA LYS A 62 5.02 23.29 7.39
C LYS A 62 6.03 22.36 8.06
N TRP A 63 6.84 21.66 7.26
CA TRP A 63 7.70 20.58 7.76
C TRP A 63 9.20 20.88 7.67
N GLY A 64 9.60 21.85 6.85
CA GLY A 64 10.99 22.01 6.43
C GLY A 64 11.49 20.82 5.59
N ILE A 65 12.64 20.98 4.95
CA ILE A 65 13.24 19.89 4.15
C ILE A 65 13.58 18.67 5.02
N ASP A 66 14.10 18.90 6.22
CA ASP A 66 14.45 17.82 7.15
C ASP A 66 13.21 17.04 7.59
N GLY A 67 12.10 17.72 7.92
CA GLY A 67 10.84 17.06 8.27
C GLY A 67 10.24 16.30 7.09
N LEU A 68 10.28 16.88 5.87
CA LEU A 68 9.82 16.18 4.66
C LEU A 68 10.62 14.91 4.39
N SER A 69 11.92 14.91 4.63
CA SER A 69 12.77 13.71 4.47
C SER A 69 12.36 12.54 5.38
N GLN A 70 11.63 12.82 6.48
CA GLN A 70 11.13 11.81 7.40
C GLN A 70 9.91 11.06 6.87
N PHE A 71 9.25 11.52 5.80
CA PHE A 71 8.17 10.79 5.13
C PHE A 71 8.73 9.82 4.08
N SER A 72 9.60 8.92 4.52
CA SER A 72 10.25 7.92 3.67
C SER A 72 9.89 6.49 4.09
N ILE A 73 10.05 5.54 3.15
CA ILE A 73 9.83 4.11 3.41
C ILE A 73 10.71 3.62 4.56
N THR A 74 11.97 4.04 4.60
CA THR A 74 12.91 3.67 5.68
C THR A 74 12.42 4.17 7.03
N ALA A 75 11.95 5.42 7.10
CA ALA A 75 11.45 5.97 8.36
C ALA A 75 10.14 5.29 8.80
N ALA A 76 9.28 4.90 7.86
CA ALA A 76 8.09 4.08 8.14
C ALA A 76 8.44 2.67 8.63
N VAL A 77 9.53 2.05 8.14
CA VAL A 77 10.04 0.77 8.68
C VAL A 77 10.41 0.90 10.15
N HIS A 78 11.07 1.99 10.53
CA HIS A 78 11.41 2.20 11.93
C HIS A 78 10.16 2.32 12.82
N ASP A 79 9.12 3.03 12.38
CA ASP A 79 7.85 3.08 13.12
C ASP A 79 7.25 1.69 13.32
N LEU A 80 7.17 0.90 12.25
CA LEU A 80 6.62 -0.45 12.31
C LEU A 80 7.44 -1.34 13.24
N SER A 81 8.77 -1.21 13.24
CA SER A 81 9.64 -1.97 14.13
C SER A 81 9.37 -1.68 15.60
N VAL A 82 9.17 -0.40 15.95
CA VAL A 82 8.83 0.03 17.32
C VAL A 82 7.43 -0.46 17.70
N GLN A 83 6.46 -0.38 16.79
CA GLN A 83 5.10 -0.87 17.04
C GLN A 83 5.08 -2.38 17.30
N ILE A 84 5.79 -3.18 16.49
CA ILE A 84 5.88 -4.63 16.68
C ILE A 84 6.54 -4.96 18.01
N GLN A 85 7.69 -4.36 18.31
CA GLN A 85 8.40 -4.60 19.57
C GLN A 85 7.54 -4.24 20.78
N SER A 86 6.85 -3.09 20.75
CA SER A 86 5.98 -2.65 21.82
C SER A 86 4.80 -3.61 22.01
N TYR A 87 4.16 -4.04 20.93
CA TYR A 87 3.04 -4.98 20.99
C TYR A 87 3.45 -6.34 21.55
N GLN A 88 4.64 -6.82 21.20
CA GLN A 88 5.17 -8.12 21.65
C GLN A 88 5.50 -8.17 23.14
N ILE A 89 5.64 -7.03 23.85
CA ILE A 89 5.85 -6.99 25.30
C ILE A 89 4.68 -7.68 26.02
N ASP A 90 3.46 -7.35 25.63
CA ASP A 90 2.24 -7.86 26.25
C ASP A 90 1.65 -9.06 25.48
N HIS A 91 2.03 -9.23 24.21
CA HIS A 91 1.49 -10.25 23.31
C HIS A 91 2.61 -11.08 22.67
N PRO A 92 3.32 -11.92 23.44
CA PRO A 92 4.37 -12.77 22.88
C PRO A 92 3.78 -13.74 21.87
N GLY A 93 4.39 -13.83 20.69
CA GLY A 93 3.86 -14.67 19.63
C GLY A 93 4.58 -14.49 18.30
N ARG A 94 4.13 -15.28 17.32
CA ARG A 94 4.63 -15.22 15.94
C ARG A 94 3.99 -14.05 15.22
N ILE A 95 4.81 -13.21 14.62
CA ILE A 95 4.37 -12.10 13.78
C ILE A 95 4.54 -12.48 12.32
N THR A 96 3.48 -12.28 11.53
CA THR A 96 3.53 -12.34 10.06
C THR A 96 3.11 -11.00 9.51
N ILE A 97 3.85 -10.47 8.54
CA ILE A 97 3.46 -9.25 7.83
C ILE A 97 2.95 -9.63 6.43
N TYR A 98 1.77 -9.13 6.08
CA TYR A 98 1.24 -9.15 4.73
C TYR A 98 1.35 -7.75 4.11
N GLY A 99 2.06 -7.63 3.00
CA GLY A 99 2.27 -6.37 2.28
C GLY A 99 1.73 -6.45 0.85
N MET A 100 0.78 -5.58 0.51
CA MET A 100 0.17 -5.50 -0.83
C MET A 100 0.64 -4.24 -1.58
N SER A 101 0.98 -4.37 -2.87
CA SER A 101 1.34 -3.26 -3.77
C SER A 101 2.53 -2.45 -3.21
N TYR A 102 2.42 -1.13 -3.01
CA TYR A 102 3.44 -0.34 -2.29
C TYR A 102 3.82 -0.96 -0.92
N GLY A 103 2.88 -1.62 -0.24
CA GLY A 103 3.13 -2.36 1.00
C GLY A 103 4.12 -3.51 0.81
N ALA A 104 4.21 -4.12 -0.38
CA ALA A 104 5.24 -5.12 -0.69
C ALA A 104 6.64 -4.47 -0.76
N LEU A 105 6.76 -3.27 -1.34
CA LEU A 105 8.02 -2.52 -1.33
C LEU A 105 8.42 -2.12 0.10
N TRP A 106 7.45 -1.67 0.90
CA TRP A 106 7.67 -1.35 2.31
C TRP A 106 8.13 -2.58 3.11
N LEU A 107 7.47 -3.73 2.92
CA LEU A 107 7.86 -5.00 3.56
C LEU A 107 9.25 -5.47 3.09
N ASN A 108 9.58 -5.34 1.81
CA ASN A 108 10.92 -5.63 1.31
C ASN A 108 11.99 -4.76 2.00
N ARG A 109 11.71 -3.46 2.19
CA ARG A 109 12.61 -2.56 2.94
C ARG A 109 12.68 -2.95 4.42
N PHE A 110 11.55 -3.35 5.03
CA PHE A 110 11.52 -3.85 6.40
C PHE A 110 12.43 -5.05 6.57
N LEU A 111 12.36 -6.05 5.69
CA LEU A 111 13.18 -7.26 5.76
C LEU A 111 14.69 -6.97 5.60
N GLN A 112 15.08 -5.89 4.94
CA GLN A 112 16.49 -5.47 4.88
C GLN A 112 17.01 -4.88 6.21
N ILE A 113 16.13 -4.26 7.00
CA ILE A 113 16.51 -3.52 8.22
C ILE A 113 16.25 -4.37 9.48
N CYS A 114 15.13 -5.08 9.52
CA CYS A 114 14.65 -5.84 10.68
C CYS A 114 14.34 -7.32 10.32
N PRO A 115 15.26 -8.07 9.69
CA PRO A 115 14.98 -9.41 9.15
C PRO A 115 14.52 -10.43 10.19
N THR A 116 14.92 -10.27 11.45
CA THR A 116 14.66 -11.22 12.54
C THR A 116 13.46 -10.87 13.40
N LEU A 117 12.82 -9.73 13.16
CA LEU A 117 11.72 -9.23 14.01
C LEU A 117 10.38 -9.95 13.73
N ILE A 118 10.29 -10.68 12.61
CA ILE A 118 9.07 -11.38 12.20
C ILE A 118 9.37 -12.83 11.83
N GLN A 119 8.36 -13.69 11.89
CA GLN A 119 8.47 -15.11 11.56
C GLN A 119 8.27 -15.38 10.07
N SER A 120 7.39 -14.60 9.42
CA SER A 120 7.04 -14.78 8.02
C SER A 120 6.58 -13.48 7.37
N ALA A 121 6.71 -13.42 6.05
CA ALA A 121 6.31 -12.30 5.22
C ALA A 121 5.57 -12.81 3.97
N VAL A 122 4.49 -12.13 3.60
CA VAL A 122 3.80 -12.33 2.32
C VAL A 122 3.82 -11.00 1.57
N MET A 123 4.39 -11.01 0.36
CA MET A 123 4.42 -9.86 -0.54
C MET A 123 3.50 -10.14 -1.72
N ASP A 124 2.43 -9.36 -1.85
CA ASP A 124 1.40 -9.51 -2.87
C ASP A 124 1.40 -8.28 -3.81
N GLY A 125 1.42 -8.51 -5.12
CA GLY A 125 1.62 -7.44 -6.10
C GLY A 125 2.99 -6.76 -5.96
N VAL A 126 4.07 -7.54 -6.05
CA VAL A 126 5.46 -7.09 -5.80
C VAL A 126 5.84 -5.91 -6.69
N VAL A 127 6.31 -4.85 -6.05
CA VAL A 127 6.87 -3.67 -6.72
C VAL A 127 8.39 -3.80 -6.76
N ASN A 128 8.96 -3.96 -7.95
CA ASN A 128 10.42 -3.93 -8.10
C ASN A 128 10.91 -2.47 -8.07
N PRO A 129 11.68 -2.03 -7.05
CA PRO A 129 12.07 -0.63 -6.91
C PRO A 129 12.91 -0.09 -8.08
N TYR A 130 13.54 -0.96 -8.86
CA TYR A 130 14.34 -0.59 -10.04
C TYR A 130 13.54 -0.65 -11.35
N LEU A 131 12.35 -1.27 -11.34
CA LEU A 131 11.51 -1.50 -12.52
C LEU A 131 10.09 -0.95 -12.35
N VAL A 132 9.86 -0.03 -11.41
CA VAL A 132 8.56 0.63 -11.26
C VAL A 132 8.35 1.59 -12.43
N PHE A 133 7.85 1.06 -13.54
CA PHE A 133 7.40 1.86 -14.67
C PHE A 133 5.88 1.96 -14.62
N LEU A 134 5.37 2.87 -13.78
CA LEU A 134 3.95 3.25 -13.88
C LEU A 134 3.61 3.76 -15.29
N SER A 135 4.61 4.27 -16.02
CA SER A 135 4.53 4.60 -17.45
C SER A 135 4.34 3.42 -18.40
N ARG A 136 4.35 2.18 -17.91
CA ARG A 136 4.00 0.97 -18.68
C ARG A 136 2.70 0.33 -18.21
N TYR A 137 2.06 0.92 -17.21
CA TYR A 137 0.83 0.36 -16.63
C TYR A 137 -0.26 0.22 -17.70
N ASP A 138 -0.37 1.21 -18.57
CA ASP A 138 -1.23 1.27 -19.75
C ASP A 138 -0.97 0.12 -20.74
N LEU A 139 0.29 -0.29 -20.95
CA LEU A 139 0.61 -1.44 -21.80
C LEU A 139 0.10 -2.75 -21.18
N TRP A 140 0.28 -2.93 -19.87
CA TRP A 140 -0.17 -4.12 -19.16
C TRP A 140 -1.71 -4.17 -19.05
N ALA A 141 -2.33 -3.05 -18.71
CA ALA A 141 -3.78 -2.90 -18.66
C ALA A 141 -4.41 -3.18 -20.03
N SER A 142 -3.81 -2.65 -21.11
CA SER A 142 -4.30 -2.89 -22.48
C SER A 142 -4.25 -4.37 -22.84
N ALA A 143 -3.17 -5.08 -22.50
CA ALA A 143 -3.06 -6.51 -22.80
C ALA A 143 -4.15 -7.35 -22.12
N ILE A 144 -4.47 -7.05 -20.85
CA ILE A 144 -5.56 -7.73 -20.12
C ILE A 144 -6.93 -7.28 -20.64
N ALA A 145 -7.11 -6.00 -20.94
CA ALA A 145 -8.35 -5.48 -21.50
C ALA A 145 -8.70 -6.14 -22.84
N LEU A 146 -7.72 -6.31 -23.73
CA LEU A 146 -7.92 -7.00 -25.00
C LEU A 146 -8.28 -8.47 -24.82
N GLN A 147 -7.67 -9.17 -23.86
CA GLN A 147 -8.05 -10.55 -23.52
C GLN A 147 -9.49 -10.61 -22.99
N PHE A 148 -9.86 -9.68 -22.10
CA PHE A 148 -11.21 -9.56 -21.58
C PHE A 148 -12.23 -9.30 -22.69
N LEU A 149 -11.94 -8.37 -23.61
CA LEU A 149 -12.79 -8.09 -24.77
C LEU A 149 -12.89 -9.28 -25.72
N THR A 150 -11.82 -10.06 -25.88
CA THR A 150 -11.86 -11.31 -26.66
C THR A 150 -12.79 -12.34 -26.02
N TYR A 151 -12.73 -12.50 -24.69
CA TYR A 151 -13.65 -13.37 -23.96
C TYR A 151 -15.10 -12.87 -24.03
N CYS A 152 -15.29 -11.55 -23.95
CA CYS A 152 -16.59 -10.89 -24.10
C CYS A 152 -17.29 -11.25 -25.42
N GLN A 153 -16.54 -11.48 -26.50
CA GLN A 153 -17.11 -11.93 -27.78
C GLN A 153 -17.75 -13.33 -27.73
N THR A 154 -17.35 -14.16 -26.76
CA THR A 154 -17.91 -15.51 -26.59
C THR A 154 -19.19 -15.53 -25.74
N ASP A 155 -19.52 -14.39 -25.12
CA ASP A 155 -20.69 -14.23 -24.27
C ASP A 155 -21.75 -13.35 -24.99
N PRO A 156 -22.95 -13.88 -25.30
CA PRO A 156 -24.00 -13.12 -25.97
C PRO A 156 -24.45 -11.87 -25.19
N ASP A 157 -24.40 -11.90 -23.86
CA ASP A 157 -24.78 -10.77 -23.03
C ASP A 157 -23.73 -9.66 -23.05
N CYS A 158 -22.46 -10.00 -23.23
CA CYS A 158 -21.36 -9.05 -23.31
C CYS A 158 -21.17 -8.50 -24.73
N SER A 159 -21.11 -9.39 -25.72
CA SER A 159 -20.86 -9.06 -27.14
C SER A 159 -21.88 -8.09 -27.74
N ARG A 160 -23.14 -8.08 -27.28
CA ARG A 160 -24.15 -7.08 -27.71
C ARG A 160 -23.76 -5.62 -27.39
N TYR A 161 -22.93 -5.41 -26.37
CA TYR A 161 -22.45 -4.08 -25.96
C TYR A 161 -21.10 -3.73 -26.59
N PHE A 162 -20.33 -4.72 -27.02
CA PHE A 162 -19.01 -4.57 -27.61
C PHE A 162 -18.90 -5.37 -28.91
N PRO A 163 -19.69 -5.07 -29.95
CA PRO A 163 -19.64 -5.81 -31.22
C PRO A 163 -18.28 -5.60 -31.90
N VAL A 164 -17.80 -6.64 -32.59
CA VAL A 164 -16.67 -6.52 -33.53
C VAL A 164 -17.23 -6.02 -34.85
N ASP A 165 -16.82 -4.82 -35.28
CA ASP A 165 -17.07 -4.36 -36.66
C ASP A 165 -16.29 -5.19 -37.68
#